data_AF-A0A6B3UN41-F1
#
_entry.id   AF-A0A6B3UN41-F1
#
_cell.length_a   1.000
_cell.length_b   1.000
_cell.length_c   1.000
_cell.angle_alpha   90.00
_cell.angle_beta   90.00
_cell.angle_gamma   90.00
#
_symmetry.space_group_name_H-M   'P 1'
#
loop_
_entity.id
_entity.type
_entity.pdbx_description
1 polymer ?
#
loop_
_entity_poly.entity_id
_entity_poly.type
_entity_poly.pdbx_seq_one_letter_code
_entity_poly.pdbx_strand_id
1 'polypeptide(L)'
;LWLGAAGTVGGGAAGVVGGLLYGVVGASQSTSGPGAVSVALVLVCLTAVVAVLGGAGVGFGIAAASMAPGRLSPWSVLGGAIGGLLVGAVVKLLGLDAFNLLFGHAPGDITGAPEGALLGAAVGLGAWLSDKIAEARSVRRGVAVAGLCGALAGLLIPMLGGRMMGGSLQLVAQGFPDSRLRLDPFGALVGESGFGPVSQALTGALEGLLFGACLVGAMVLVRRLLTPSPLAASGT
;
A
#
# COMPACT_ATOMS: atom_id res chain seq x y z
N LEU A 1 -19.43 -5.71 -2.82
CA LEU A 1 -18.50 -6.55 -3.61
C LEU A 1 -17.69 -5.75 -4.63
N TRP A 2 -18.31 -5.07 -5.60
CA TRP A 2 -17.59 -4.27 -6.62
C TRP A 2 -16.63 -3.22 -6.06
N LEU A 3 -17.00 -2.55 -4.97
CA LEU A 3 -16.13 -1.57 -4.32
C LEU A 3 -14.85 -2.21 -3.77
N GLY A 4 -14.97 -3.36 -3.10
CA GLY A 4 -13.84 -4.11 -2.57
C GLY A 4 -12.92 -4.59 -3.69
N ALA A 5 -13.49 -5.15 -4.77
CA ALA A 5 -12.73 -5.55 -5.95
C ALA A 5 -12.00 -4.38 -6.62
N ALA A 6 -12.63 -3.20 -6.70
CA ALA A 6 -11.97 -1.99 -7.19
C ALA A 6 -10.78 -1.60 -6.31
N GLY A 7 -10.94 -1.68 -4.98
CA GLY A 7 -9.86 -1.46 -4.03
C GLY A 7 -8.70 -2.46 -4.21
N THR A 8 -9.00 -3.73 -4.45
CA THR A 8 -8.00 -4.76 -4.78
C THR A 8 -7.22 -4.42 -6.05
N VAL A 9 -7.91 -4.02 -7.13
CA VAL A 9 -7.29 -3.64 -8.40
C VAL A 9 -6.43 -2.38 -8.23
N GLY A 10 -6.92 -1.38 -7.51
CA GLY A 10 -6.17 -0.17 -7.18
C GLY A 10 -4.92 -0.47 -6.34
N GLY A 11 -5.04 -1.34 -5.34
CA GLY A 11 -3.92 -1.83 -4.56
C GLY A 11 -2.89 -2.54 -5.43
N GLY A 12 -3.32 -3.46 -6.31
CA GLY A 12 -2.43 -4.13 -7.25
C GLY A 12 -1.72 -3.17 -8.20
N ALA A 13 -2.40 -2.15 -8.72
CA ALA A 13 -1.79 -1.11 -9.55
C ALA A 13 -0.71 -0.32 -8.78
N ALA A 14 -0.99 0.05 -7.53
CA ALA A 14 0.01 0.66 -6.64
C ALA A 14 1.21 -0.26 -6.42
N GLY A 15 0.96 -1.56 -6.22
CA GLY A 15 2.00 -2.58 -6.07
C GLY A 15 2.90 -2.66 -7.31
N VAL A 16 2.33 -2.76 -8.51
CA VAL A 16 3.11 -2.78 -9.76
C VAL A 16 3.96 -1.52 -9.91
N VAL A 17 3.40 -0.33 -9.66
CA VAL A 17 4.15 0.93 -9.75
C VAL A 17 5.27 0.99 -8.70
N GLY A 18 4.98 0.64 -7.43
CA GLY A 18 5.98 0.59 -6.37
C GLY A 18 7.09 -0.43 -6.66
N GLY A 19 6.72 -1.60 -7.20
CA GLY A 19 7.65 -2.64 -7.62
C GLY A 19 8.53 -2.25 -8.78
N LEU A 20 8.04 -1.44 -9.73
CA LEU A 20 8.86 -0.87 -10.79
C LEU A 20 9.85 0.16 -10.22
N LEU A 21 9.42 1.01 -9.28
CA LEU A 21 10.30 1.97 -8.61
C LEU A 21 11.42 1.26 -7.84
N TYR A 22 11.08 0.27 -7.02
CA TYR A 22 12.05 -0.56 -6.32
C TYR A 22 12.91 -1.39 -7.28
N GLY A 23 12.29 -1.94 -8.32
CA GLY A 23 12.90 -2.80 -9.33
C GLY A 23 13.97 -2.10 -10.15
N VAL A 24 13.71 -0.87 -10.61
CA VAL A 24 14.68 -0.07 -11.36
C VAL A 24 15.88 0.29 -10.48
N VAL A 25 15.65 0.62 -9.20
CA VAL A 25 16.75 0.92 -8.26
C VAL A 25 17.54 -0.34 -7.90
N GLY A 26 16.89 -1.50 -7.76
CA GLY A 26 17.59 -2.78 -7.58
C GLY A 26 18.37 -3.20 -8.82
N ALA A 27 17.81 -3.00 -10.02
CA ALA A 27 18.42 -3.39 -11.30
C ALA A 27 19.62 -2.52 -11.68
N SER A 28 19.60 -1.22 -11.36
CA SER A 28 20.70 -0.28 -11.68
C SER A 28 22.02 -0.61 -10.97
N GLN A 29 21.96 -1.46 -9.94
CA GLN A 29 23.12 -1.88 -9.15
C GLN A 29 23.73 -3.21 -9.62
N SER A 30 23.03 -3.93 -10.50
CA SER A 30 23.56 -5.15 -11.11
C SER A 30 24.43 -4.76 -12.30
N THR A 31 25.73 -4.58 -12.07
CA THR A 31 26.72 -4.31 -13.12
C THR A 31 26.78 -5.50 -14.08
N SER A 32 26.02 -5.42 -15.18
CA SER A 32 26.12 -6.27 -16.38
C SER A 32 25.87 -7.78 -16.17
N GLY A 33 24.60 -8.18 -16.00
CA GLY A 33 24.21 -9.59 -16.12
C GLY A 33 22.69 -9.81 -16.23
N PRO A 34 22.22 -10.98 -16.73
CA PRO A 34 20.79 -11.32 -16.89
C PRO A 34 19.95 -11.19 -15.61
N GLY A 35 20.58 -11.18 -14.43
CA GLY A 35 19.90 -11.12 -13.13
C GLY A 35 19.20 -9.79 -12.81
N ALA A 36 19.54 -8.68 -13.48
CA ALA A 36 18.94 -7.37 -13.21
C ALA A 36 17.42 -7.36 -13.52
N VAL A 37 17.04 -7.96 -14.65
CA VAL A 37 15.63 -8.10 -15.05
C VAL A 37 14.89 -9.03 -14.11
N SER A 38 15.52 -10.13 -13.67
CA SER A 38 14.93 -11.05 -12.71
C SER A 38 14.65 -10.38 -11.36
N VAL A 39 15.57 -9.56 -10.84
CA VAL A 39 15.36 -8.81 -9.59
C VAL A 39 14.21 -7.83 -9.73
N ALA A 40 14.17 -7.06 -10.82
CA ALA A 40 13.07 -6.14 -11.07
C ALA A 40 11.72 -6.85 -11.16
N LEU A 41 11.65 -7.96 -11.88
CA LEU A 41 10.43 -8.76 -12.03
C LEU A 41 9.98 -9.36 -10.70
N VAL A 42 10.92 -9.90 -9.90
CA VAL A 42 10.62 -10.41 -8.55
C VAL A 42 10.06 -9.30 -7.66
N LEU A 43 10.66 -8.11 -7.68
CA LEU A 43 10.16 -6.98 -6.89
C LEU A 43 8.77 -6.52 -7.35
N VAL A 44 8.52 -6.46 -8.65
CA VAL A 44 7.18 -6.18 -9.21
C VAL A 44 6.16 -7.22 -8.75
N CYS A 45 6.48 -8.51 -8.87
CA CYS A 45 5.59 -9.58 -8.44
C CYS A 45 5.32 -9.52 -6.93
N LEU A 46 6.36 -9.38 -6.12
CA LEU A 46 6.25 -9.34 -4.66
C LEU A 46 5.40 -8.16 -4.19
N THR A 47 5.70 -6.95 -4.68
CA THR A 47 4.97 -5.74 -4.33
C THR A 47 3.53 -5.79 -4.84
N ALA A 48 3.29 -6.31 -6.05
CA ALA A 48 1.93 -6.51 -6.57
C ALA A 48 1.13 -7.48 -5.71
N VAL A 49 1.69 -8.64 -5.34
CA VAL A 49 1.01 -9.63 -4.49
C VAL A 49 0.66 -9.02 -3.13
N VAL A 50 1.62 -8.39 -2.46
CA VAL A 50 1.39 -7.77 -1.15
C VAL A 50 0.36 -6.65 -1.24
N ALA A 51 0.44 -5.80 -2.27
CA ALA A 51 -0.50 -4.70 -2.45
C ALA A 51 -1.90 -5.17 -2.88
N VAL A 52 -2.03 -6.29 -3.60
CA VAL A 52 -3.31 -6.95 -3.88
C VAL A 52 -3.93 -7.47 -2.58
N LEU A 53 -3.16 -8.16 -1.73
CA LEU A 53 -3.64 -8.66 -0.45
C LEU A 53 -4.06 -7.51 0.47
N GLY A 54 -3.21 -6.50 0.63
CA GLY A 54 -3.51 -5.29 1.41
C GLY A 54 -4.71 -4.53 0.83
N GLY A 55 -4.75 -4.36 -0.48
CA GLY A 55 -5.84 -3.69 -1.19
C GLY A 55 -7.16 -4.44 -1.08
N ALA A 56 -7.13 -5.77 -1.08
CA ALA A 56 -8.29 -6.60 -0.79
C ALA A 56 -8.75 -6.41 0.66
N GLY A 57 -7.88 -6.59 1.66
CA GLY A 57 -8.26 -6.46 3.06
C GLY A 57 -8.84 -5.09 3.38
N VAL A 58 -8.10 -4.03 3.08
CA VAL A 58 -8.54 -2.64 3.31
C VAL A 58 -9.76 -2.31 2.45
N GLY A 59 -9.76 -2.71 1.18
CA GLY A 59 -10.83 -2.40 0.25
C GLY A 59 -12.16 -3.06 0.60
N PHE A 60 -12.15 -4.35 0.94
CA PHE A 60 -13.32 -5.06 1.42
C PHE A 60 -13.73 -4.60 2.82
N GLY A 61 -12.79 -4.25 3.69
CA GLY A 61 -13.08 -3.66 5.01
C GLY A 61 -13.85 -2.34 4.90
N ILE A 62 -13.38 -1.42 4.05
CA ILE A 62 -14.07 -0.16 3.74
C ILE A 62 -15.45 -0.44 3.11
N ALA A 63 -15.53 -1.39 2.18
CA ALA A 63 -16.79 -1.75 1.53
C ALA A 63 -17.82 -2.34 2.51
N ALA A 64 -17.39 -3.22 3.42
CA ALA A 64 -18.26 -3.80 4.45
C ALA A 64 -18.79 -2.71 5.41
N ALA A 65 -17.93 -1.77 5.80
CA ALA A 65 -18.34 -0.63 6.62
C ALA A 65 -19.40 0.28 5.96
N SER A 66 -19.45 0.32 4.63
CA SER A 66 -20.47 1.08 3.89
C SER A 66 -21.86 0.44 3.90
N MET A 67 -22.00 -0.80 4.38
CA MET A 67 -23.28 -1.50 4.51
C MET A 67 -24.03 -1.15 5.81
N ALA A 68 -23.39 -0.45 6.74
CA ALA A 68 -24.03 -0.02 7.98
C ALA A 68 -25.07 1.11 7.71
N PRO A 69 -26.24 1.11 8.40
CA PRO A 69 -27.26 2.15 8.22
C PRO A 69 -26.72 3.54 8.60
N GLY A 70 -26.75 4.47 7.64
CA GLY A 70 -26.27 5.84 7.81
C GLY A 70 -25.38 6.26 6.65
N ARG A 71 -25.77 7.33 5.93
CA ARG A 71 -25.03 7.82 4.76
C ARG A 71 -23.59 8.18 5.17
N LEU A 72 -22.61 7.44 4.63
CA LEU A 72 -21.18 7.76 4.65
C LEU A 72 -20.61 8.06 6.06
N SER A 73 -20.74 7.06 6.92
CA SER A 73 -20.24 7.10 8.29
C SER A 73 -18.70 6.98 8.36
N PRO A 74 -18.05 7.58 9.39
CA PRO A 74 -16.65 7.29 9.75
C PRO A 74 -16.32 5.80 9.95
N TRP A 75 -17.32 4.89 9.91
CA TRP A 75 -17.13 3.44 9.89
C TRP A 75 -16.13 2.95 8.84
N SER A 76 -15.94 3.65 7.73
CA SER A 76 -14.91 3.31 6.72
C SER A 76 -13.49 3.33 7.27
N VAL A 77 -13.20 4.21 8.25
CA VAL A 77 -11.92 4.23 8.99
C VAL A 77 -11.74 2.92 9.74
N LEU A 78 -12.76 2.50 10.49
CA LEU A 78 -12.73 1.27 11.26
C LEU A 78 -12.65 0.03 10.36
N GLY A 79 -13.44 0.00 9.27
CA GLY A 79 -13.43 -1.08 8.30
C GLY A 79 -12.07 -1.22 7.62
N GLY A 80 -11.48 -0.12 7.17
CA GLY A 80 -10.13 -0.09 6.61
C GLY A 80 -9.08 -0.55 7.62
N ALA A 81 -9.17 -0.08 8.87
CA ALA A 81 -8.26 -0.48 9.96
C ALA A 81 -8.34 -1.99 10.25
N ILE A 82 -9.54 -2.55 10.41
CA ILE A 82 -9.73 -3.98 10.65
C ILE A 82 -9.22 -4.80 9.46
N GLY A 83 -9.54 -4.39 8.23
CA GLY A 83 -9.08 -5.07 7.02
C GLY A 83 -7.55 -5.08 6.90
N GLY A 84 -6.92 -3.93 7.16
CA GLY A 84 -5.47 -3.80 7.16
C GLY A 84 -4.79 -4.58 8.30
N LEU A 85 -5.39 -4.57 9.49
CA LEU A 85 -4.92 -5.34 10.64
C LEU A 85 -4.90 -6.84 10.33
N LEU A 86 -6.01 -7.36 9.81
CA LEU A 86 -6.15 -8.79 9.50
C LEU A 86 -5.12 -9.22 8.45
N VAL A 87 -4.99 -8.48 7.36
CA VAL A 87 -3.98 -8.80 6.33
C VAL A 87 -2.58 -8.68 6.89
N GLY A 88 -2.27 -7.61 7.63
CA GLY A 88 -0.96 -7.41 8.25
C GLY A 88 -0.61 -8.52 9.23
N ALA A 89 -1.56 -8.98 10.04
CA ALA A 89 -1.38 -10.08 10.98
C ALA A 89 -1.09 -11.40 10.25
N VAL A 90 -1.91 -11.75 9.26
CA VAL A 90 -1.76 -13.00 8.50
C VAL A 90 -0.44 -13.01 7.72
N VAL A 91 -0.12 -11.92 7.03
CA VAL A 91 1.13 -11.80 6.26
C VAL A 91 2.35 -11.87 7.18
N LYS A 92 2.32 -11.22 8.35
CA LYS A 92 3.41 -11.29 9.31
C LYS A 92 3.60 -12.69 9.89
N LEU A 93 2.52 -13.36 10.30
CA LEU A 93 2.59 -14.73 10.82
C LEU A 93 3.15 -15.69 9.77
N LEU A 94 2.58 -15.69 8.56
CA LEU A 94 3.05 -16.53 7.46
C LEU A 94 4.49 -16.21 7.07
N GLY A 95 4.87 -14.94 7.08
CA GLY A 95 6.25 -14.51 6.80
C GLY A 95 7.22 -15.06 7.85
N LEU A 96 6.96 -14.80 9.13
CA LEU A 96 7.82 -15.26 10.22
C LEU A 96 7.92 -16.79 10.27
N ASP A 97 6.80 -17.49 10.13
CA ASP A 97 6.78 -18.96 10.13
C ASP A 97 7.51 -19.52 8.90
N ALA A 98 7.29 -18.97 7.71
CA ALA A 98 7.99 -19.39 6.51
C ALA A 98 9.51 -19.16 6.61
N PHE A 99 9.95 -17.99 7.10
CA PHE A 99 11.37 -17.72 7.31
C PHE A 99 11.98 -18.66 8.34
N ASN A 100 11.29 -18.89 9.46
CA ASN A 100 11.75 -19.81 10.50
C ASN A 100 11.85 -21.25 9.98
N LEU A 101 10.87 -21.71 9.18
CA LEU A 101 10.88 -23.04 8.59
C LEU A 101 11.96 -23.22 7.51
N LEU A 102 12.18 -22.21 6.66
CA LEU A 102 13.12 -22.30 5.54
C LEU A 102 14.57 -22.03 5.94
N PHE A 103 14.78 -21.15 6.92
CA PHE A 103 16.11 -20.63 7.26
C PHE A 103 16.49 -20.79 8.74
N GLY A 104 15.61 -21.33 9.59
CA GLY A 104 15.85 -21.52 11.02
C GLY A 104 15.94 -20.23 11.84
N HIS A 105 15.67 -19.08 11.22
CA HIS A 105 15.62 -17.77 11.86
C HIS A 105 14.66 -16.86 11.08
N ALA A 106 14.02 -15.91 11.77
CA ALA A 106 13.05 -15.00 11.16
C ALA A 106 13.36 -13.53 11.50
N PRO A 107 13.26 -12.60 10.52
CA PRO A 107 13.36 -11.18 10.81
C PRO A 107 12.10 -10.72 11.59
N GLY A 108 12.24 -10.49 12.90
CA GLY A 108 11.12 -10.22 13.81
C GLY A 108 10.31 -8.94 13.53
N ASP A 109 10.93 -7.98 12.84
CA ASP A 109 10.39 -6.63 12.72
C ASP A 109 9.90 -6.25 11.30
N ILE A 110 9.43 -7.24 10.53
CA ILE A 110 8.70 -6.97 9.28
C ILE A 110 7.33 -6.32 9.57
N THR A 111 6.83 -5.58 8.58
CA THR A 111 5.48 -4.96 8.57
C THR A 111 4.42 -5.96 9.02
N GLY A 112 3.53 -5.56 9.93
CA GLY A 112 2.53 -6.44 10.51
C GLY A 112 1.18 -5.81 10.78
N ALA A 113 0.48 -6.38 11.76
CA ALA A 113 -0.86 -5.99 12.15
C ALA A 113 -1.01 -4.49 12.52
N PRO A 114 -0.14 -3.87 13.34
CA PRO A 114 -0.34 -2.47 13.72
C PRO A 114 -0.08 -1.51 12.55
N GLU A 115 0.92 -1.77 11.71
CA GLU A 115 1.18 -0.97 10.51
C GLU A 115 0.03 -1.09 9.50
N GLY A 116 -0.47 -2.32 9.29
CA GLY A 116 -1.64 -2.58 8.47
C GLY A 116 -2.88 -1.87 8.99
N ALA A 117 -3.12 -1.87 10.31
CA ALA A 117 -4.22 -1.17 10.93
C ALA A 117 -4.12 0.35 10.74
N LEU A 118 -2.94 0.93 10.96
CA LEU A 118 -2.71 2.37 10.84
C LEU A 118 -2.85 2.85 9.39
N LEU A 119 -2.25 2.13 8.43
CA LEU A 119 -2.39 2.43 7.01
C LEU A 119 -3.85 2.25 6.56
N GLY A 120 -4.50 1.16 6.96
CA GLY A 120 -5.90 0.87 6.67
C GLY A 120 -6.85 1.94 7.20
N ALA A 121 -6.64 2.40 8.43
CA ALA A 121 -7.40 3.50 9.04
C ALA A 121 -7.25 4.80 8.23
N ALA A 122 -6.01 5.14 7.86
CA ALA A 122 -5.72 6.35 7.11
C ALA A 122 -6.31 6.31 5.69
N VAL A 123 -6.23 5.17 5.01
CA VAL A 123 -6.88 4.99 3.69
C VAL A 123 -8.41 5.02 3.82
N GLY A 124 -8.97 4.43 4.87
CA GLY A 124 -10.41 4.53 5.18
C GLY A 124 -10.85 5.98 5.43
N LEU A 125 -10.07 6.75 6.18
CA LEU A 125 -10.29 8.19 6.36
C LEU A 125 -10.20 8.95 5.03
N GLY A 126 -9.21 8.62 4.22
CA GLY A 126 -9.04 9.15 2.87
C GLY A 126 -10.24 8.87 1.98
N ALA A 127 -10.79 7.66 2.02
CA ALA A 127 -12.01 7.28 1.29
C ALA A 127 -13.22 8.10 1.75
N TRP A 128 -13.41 8.25 3.06
CA TRP A 128 -14.49 9.05 3.64
C TRP A 128 -14.42 10.53 3.24
N LEU A 129 -13.24 11.13 3.34
CA LEU A 129 -13.02 12.52 2.93
C LEU A 129 -13.14 12.69 1.41
N SER A 130 -12.63 11.72 0.64
CA SER A 130 -12.71 11.71 -0.81
C SER A 130 -14.16 11.72 -1.29
N ASP A 131 -15.05 10.96 -0.66
CA ASP A 131 -16.47 10.95 -1.02
C ASP A 131 -17.11 12.34 -0.87
N LYS A 132 -16.87 13.01 0.27
CA LYS A 132 -17.40 14.37 0.51
C LYS A 132 -16.88 15.39 -0.52
N ILE A 133 -15.62 15.25 -0.94
CA ILE A 133 -14.97 16.17 -1.89
C ILE A 133 -15.36 15.85 -3.35
N ALA A 134 -15.49 14.57 -3.68
CA ALA A 134 -15.86 14.09 -5.01
C ALA A 134 -17.32 14.42 -5.36
N GLU A 135 -18.20 14.39 -4.36
CA GLU A 135 -19.59 14.83 -4.48
C GLU A 135 -19.68 16.35 -4.68
N ALA A 136 -18.77 17.12 -4.07
CA ALA A 136 -18.81 18.57 -4.09
C ALA A 136 -18.24 19.24 -5.35
N ARG A 137 -17.19 18.70 -6.01
CA ARG A 137 -16.67 19.27 -7.29
C ARG A 137 -15.50 18.56 -8.02
N SER A 138 -14.70 17.65 -7.43
CA SER A 138 -13.50 17.10 -8.15
C SER A 138 -12.98 15.74 -7.66
N VAL A 139 -12.96 14.73 -8.56
CA VAL A 139 -12.32 13.42 -8.32
C VAL A 139 -10.84 13.54 -8.00
N ARG A 140 -10.13 14.38 -8.76
CA ARG A 140 -8.67 14.53 -8.60
C ARG A 140 -8.32 14.98 -7.18
N ARG A 141 -9.12 15.88 -6.61
CA ARG A 141 -8.93 16.33 -5.22
C ARG A 141 -9.25 15.23 -4.20
N GLY A 142 -10.33 14.47 -4.41
CA GLY A 142 -10.65 13.33 -3.54
C GLY A 142 -9.53 12.28 -3.51
N VAL A 143 -9.03 11.91 -4.68
CA VAL A 143 -7.88 10.98 -4.81
C VAL A 143 -6.61 11.56 -4.18
N ALA A 144 -6.34 12.85 -4.39
CA ALA A 144 -5.20 13.51 -3.76
C ALA A 144 -5.28 13.48 -2.23
N VAL A 145 -6.46 13.74 -1.64
CA VAL A 145 -6.67 13.67 -0.19
C VAL A 145 -6.48 12.24 0.33
N ALA A 146 -6.98 11.23 -0.37
CA ALA A 146 -6.75 9.84 0.00
C ALA A 146 -5.26 9.46 -0.04
N GLY A 147 -4.54 9.91 -1.08
CA GLY A 147 -3.09 9.78 -1.15
C GLY A 147 -2.39 10.48 0.02
N LEU A 148 -2.77 11.72 0.35
CA LEU A 148 -2.18 12.45 1.48
C LEU A 148 -2.42 11.75 2.82
N CYS A 149 -3.61 11.21 3.07
CA CYS A 149 -3.87 10.42 4.26
C CYS A 149 -2.97 9.19 4.33
N GLY A 150 -2.84 8.45 3.22
CA GLY A 150 -1.92 7.33 3.12
C GLY A 150 -0.46 7.74 3.33
N ALA A 151 -0.03 8.88 2.77
CA ALA A 151 1.32 9.41 2.92
C ALA A 151 1.65 9.75 4.38
N LEU A 152 0.70 10.35 5.10
CA LEU A 152 0.85 10.65 6.52
C LEU A 152 1.01 9.38 7.35
N ALA A 153 0.20 8.34 7.09
CA ALA A 153 0.39 7.05 7.76
C ALA A 153 1.74 6.41 7.40
N GLY A 154 2.11 6.43 6.11
CA GLY A 154 3.38 5.91 5.63
C GLY A 154 4.61 6.64 6.21
N LEU A 155 4.46 7.91 6.58
CA LEU A 155 5.46 8.67 7.31
C LEU A 155 5.48 8.32 8.81
N LEU A 156 4.31 8.22 9.43
CA LEU A 156 4.16 7.95 10.86
C LEU A 156 4.59 6.53 11.24
N ILE A 157 4.36 5.54 10.39
CA ILE A 157 4.70 4.13 10.66
C ILE A 157 6.19 3.96 10.99
N PRO A 158 7.14 4.41 10.14
CA PRO A 158 8.57 4.42 10.46
C PRO A 158 8.92 5.19 11.72
N MET A 159 8.28 6.34 11.96
CA MET A 159 8.54 7.15 13.15
C MET A 159 8.11 6.46 14.46
N LEU A 160 7.14 5.57 14.40
CA LEU A 160 6.69 4.74 15.52
C LEU A 160 7.50 3.44 15.67
N GLY A 161 8.58 3.28 14.90
CA GLY A 161 9.42 2.08 14.90
C GLY A 161 8.88 0.93 14.05
N GLY A 162 7.76 1.14 13.36
CA GLY A 162 7.23 0.20 12.39
C GLY A 162 7.98 0.25 11.06
N ARG A 163 7.61 -0.65 10.14
CA ARG A 163 8.21 -0.67 8.79
C ARG A 163 7.15 -0.72 7.70
N MET A 164 7.40 0.00 6.63
CA MET A 164 6.68 -0.12 5.35
C MET A 164 7.44 -1.12 4.44
N MET A 165 7.03 -1.28 3.17
CA MET A 165 7.63 -2.28 2.27
C MET A 165 9.15 -2.10 2.14
N GLY A 166 9.62 -0.88 1.90
CA GLY A 166 11.06 -0.59 1.76
C GLY A 166 11.86 -0.99 2.99
N GLY A 167 11.34 -0.71 4.20
CA GLY A 167 11.99 -1.13 5.46
C GLY A 167 11.98 -2.65 5.64
N SER A 168 10.89 -3.33 5.28
CA SER A 168 10.82 -4.79 5.32
C SER A 168 11.79 -5.45 4.32
N LEU A 169 11.92 -4.90 3.12
CA LEU A 169 12.89 -5.35 2.12
C LEU A 169 14.34 -5.15 2.58
N GLN A 170 14.63 -4.04 3.26
CA GLN A 170 15.95 -3.81 3.83
C GLN A 170 16.32 -4.86 4.88
N LEU A 171 15.38 -5.22 5.77
CA LEU A 171 15.61 -6.28 6.76
C LEU A 171 15.93 -7.61 6.10
N VAL A 172 15.19 -7.96 5.04
CA VAL A 172 15.47 -9.17 4.25
C VAL A 172 16.86 -9.08 3.61
N ALA A 173 17.21 -7.95 3.01
CA ALA A 173 18.55 -7.77 2.42
C ALA A 173 19.68 -7.89 3.46
N GLN A 174 19.49 -7.42 4.69
CA GLN A 174 20.46 -7.57 5.78
C GLN A 174 20.61 -9.02 6.26
N GLY A 175 19.53 -9.80 6.23
CA GLY A 175 19.55 -11.22 6.58
C GLY A 175 20.23 -12.11 5.54
N PHE A 176 20.38 -11.63 4.30
CA PHE A 176 21.00 -12.36 3.19
C PHE A 176 22.09 -11.51 2.54
N PRO A 177 23.34 -11.51 3.04
CA PRO A 177 24.43 -10.66 2.55
C PRO A 177 24.76 -10.85 1.06
N ASP A 178 24.52 -12.05 0.52
CA ASP A 178 24.69 -12.37 -0.91
C ASP A 178 23.49 -11.92 -1.77
N SER A 179 22.47 -11.30 -1.16
CA SER A 179 21.33 -10.73 -1.86
C SER A 179 21.77 -9.61 -2.80
N ARG A 180 21.27 -9.66 -4.03
CA ARG A 180 21.48 -8.59 -5.02
C ARG A 180 20.61 -7.35 -4.75
N LEU A 181 19.74 -7.41 -3.73
CA LEU A 181 18.89 -6.29 -3.35
C LEU A 181 19.64 -5.36 -2.40
N ARG A 182 19.95 -4.15 -2.87
CA ARG A 182 20.54 -3.09 -2.05
C ARG A 182 19.66 -1.85 -2.13
N LEU A 183 19.34 -1.25 -0.99
CA LEU A 183 18.50 -0.05 -0.93
C LEU A 183 19.30 1.22 -0.60
N ASP A 184 20.63 1.10 -0.51
CA ASP A 184 21.56 2.19 -0.26
C ASP A 184 21.39 3.41 -1.19
N PRO A 185 21.01 3.26 -2.48
CA PRO A 185 20.79 4.42 -3.35
C PRO A 185 19.66 5.34 -2.88
N PHE A 186 18.60 4.81 -2.25
CA PHE A 186 17.55 5.65 -1.67
C PHE A 186 18.10 6.49 -0.51
N GLY A 187 19.01 5.91 0.29
CA GLY A 187 19.84 6.60 1.28
C GLY A 187 20.62 7.76 0.72
N ALA A 188 21.40 7.46 -0.33
CA ALA A 188 22.29 8.43 -0.95
C ALA A 188 21.55 9.65 -1.54
N LEU A 189 20.33 9.45 -2.06
CA LEU A 189 19.48 10.55 -2.57
C LEU A 189 19.09 11.55 -1.49
N VAL A 190 19.09 11.13 -0.22
CA VAL A 190 18.68 11.94 0.94
C VAL A 190 19.89 12.31 1.81
N GLY A 191 21.10 11.89 1.43
CA GLY A 191 22.34 12.16 2.17
C GLY A 191 22.61 11.18 3.32
N GLU A 192 21.91 10.05 3.40
CA GLU A 192 22.17 8.99 4.36
C GLU A 192 23.17 7.97 3.82
N SER A 193 24.06 7.48 4.68
CA SER A 193 24.95 6.35 4.38
C SER A 193 24.16 5.04 4.50
N GLY A 194 23.38 4.72 3.45
CA GLY A 194 22.49 3.56 3.39
C GLY A 194 21.02 3.90 3.61
N PHE A 195 20.15 2.90 3.62
CA PHE A 195 18.71 3.11 3.85
C PHE A 195 18.44 3.41 5.33
N GLY A 196 18.52 4.69 5.70
CA GLY A 196 18.36 5.16 7.07
C GLY A 196 16.93 5.60 7.41
N PRO A 197 16.73 6.17 8.60
CA PRO A 197 15.40 6.60 9.08
C PRO A 197 14.70 7.59 8.16
N VAL A 198 15.44 8.53 7.54
CA VAL A 198 14.83 9.53 6.65
C VAL A 198 14.40 8.88 5.34
N SER A 199 15.24 8.02 4.78
CA SER A 199 14.88 7.23 3.60
C SER A 199 13.66 6.37 3.85
N GLN A 200 13.62 5.67 4.99
CA GLN A 200 12.50 4.82 5.38
C GLN A 200 11.20 5.63 5.55
N ALA A 201 11.29 6.82 6.14
CA ALA A 201 10.18 7.76 6.29
C ALA A 201 9.67 8.27 4.94
N LEU A 202 10.56 8.68 4.04
CA LEU A 202 10.22 9.19 2.71
C LEU A 202 9.64 8.11 1.81
N THR A 203 10.27 6.94 1.74
CA THR A 203 9.73 5.82 0.96
C THR A 203 8.41 5.33 1.54
N GLY A 204 8.29 5.28 2.87
CA GLY A 204 7.03 4.95 3.54
C GLY A 204 5.91 5.92 3.17
N ALA A 205 6.19 7.23 3.19
CA ALA A 205 5.23 8.24 2.75
C ALA A 205 4.84 8.07 1.27
N LEU A 206 5.79 7.80 0.38
CA LEU A 206 5.52 7.55 -1.05
C LEU A 206 4.69 6.28 -1.28
N GLU A 207 5.00 5.19 -0.56
CA GLU A 207 4.22 3.95 -0.61
C GLU A 207 2.79 4.17 -0.13
N GLY A 208 2.62 4.80 1.03
CA GLY A 208 1.31 5.12 1.57
C GLY A 208 0.51 6.03 0.64
N LEU A 209 1.16 7.04 0.05
CA LEU A 209 0.56 7.93 -0.95
C LEU A 209 0.03 7.15 -2.14
N LEU A 210 0.89 6.34 -2.75
CA LEU A 210 0.58 5.57 -3.94
C LEU A 210 -0.54 4.58 -3.67
N PHE A 211 -0.45 3.83 -2.57
CA PHE A 211 -1.45 2.86 -2.16
C PHE A 211 -2.81 3.51 -1.90
N GLY A 212 -2.86 4.58 -1.09
CA GLY A 212 -4.09 5.29 -0.78
C GLY A 212 -4.74 5.93 -2.01
N ALA A 213 -3.95 6.58 -2.87
CA ALA A 213 -4.45 7.22 -4.08
C ALA A 213 -5.00 6.20 -5.10
N CYS A 214 -4.28 5.11 -5.38
CA CYS A 214 -4.73 4.11 -6.35
C CYS A 214 -5.94 3.33 -5.85
N LEU A 215 -5.94 2.90 -4.57
CA LEU A 215 -7.03 2.14 -3.98
C LEU A 215 -8.33 2.95 -3.98
N VAL A 216 -8.30 4.17 -3.42
CA VAL A 216 -9.50 5.03 -3.36
C VAL A 216 -9.88 5.54 -4.74
N GLY A 217 -8.92 5.85 -5.62
CA GLY A 217 -9.19 6.26 -7.00
C GLY A 217 -9.95 5.21 -7.80
N ALA A 218 -9.56 3.93 -7.68
CA ALA A 218 -10.28 2.83 -8.31
C ALA A 218 -11.70 2.68 -7.75
N MET A 219 -11.88 2.81 -6.44
CA MET A 219 -13.21 2.80 -5.81
C MET A 219 -14.11 3.94 -6.32
N VAL A 220 -13.59 5.16 -6.40
CA VAL A 220 -14.33 6.33 -6.89
C VAL A 220 -14.71 6.15 -8.37
N LEU A 221 -13.82 5.60 -9.19
CA LEU A 221 -14.11 5.30 -10.59
C LEU A 221 -15.27 4.32 -10.73
N VAL A 222 -15.22 3.20 -10.02
CA VAL A 222 -16.29 2.19 -10.06
C VAL A 222 -17.62 2.74 -9.54
N ARG A 223 -17.61 3.56 -8.48
CA ARG A 223 -18.83 4.21 -8.00
C ARG A 223 -19.49 5.04 -9.10
N ARG A 224 -18.72 5.83 -9.85
CA ARG A 224 -19.24 6.65 -10.96
C ARG A 224 -19.79 5.84 -12.12
N LEU A 225 -19.21 4.67 -12.40
CA LEU A 225 -19.72 3.78 -13.44
C LEU A 225 -21.04 3.12 -13.02
N LEU A 226 -21.26 2.94 -11.71
CA LEU A 226 -22.45 2.31 -11.15
C LEU A 226 -23.57 3.29 -10.79
N THR A 227 -23.32 4.60 -10.72
CA THR A 227 -24.35 5.65 -10.61
C THR A 227 -24.59 6.32 -11.97
N PRO A 228 -25.62 5.92 -12.75
CA PRO A 228 -25.95 6.57 -14.00
C PRO A 228 -26.29 8.06 -13.80
N SER A 229 -25.92 8.89 -14.78
CA SER A 229 -26.34 10.30 -14.81
C SER A 229 -27.86 10.38 -15.00
N PRO A 230 -28.59 11.23 -14.24
CA PRO A 230 -30.05 11.35 -14.35
C PRO A 230 -30.57 11.80 -15.72
N LEU A 231 -29.70 12.27 -16.61
CA LEU A 231 -30.06 12.65 -17.99
C LEU A 231 -30.41 11.45 -18.89
N ALA A 232 -30.02 10.22 -18.53
CA ALA A 232 -30.39 9.02 -19.30
C ALA A 232 -31.80 8.50 -18.98
N ALA A 233 -32.45 9.01 -17.92
CA ALA A 233 -33.75 8.52 -17.45
C ALA A 233 -34.95 9.40 -17.86
N SER A 234 -34.72 10.45 -18.66
CA SER A 234 -35.77 11.38 -19.13
C SER A 234 -36.05 11.29 -20.65
N GLY A 235 -35.54 10.25 -21.30
CA GLY A 235 -35.61 10.06 -22.76
C GLY A 235 -36.52 8.92 -23.22
N THR A 236 -37.63 8.66 -22.53
CA THR A 236 -38.71 7.76 -22.99
C THR A 236 -40.07 8.39 -22.79
#